data_AF-A0A1G0I6X8-F1
#
_entry.id   AF-A0A1G0I6X8-F1
#
_cell.length_a   1.000
_cell.length_b   1.000
_cell.length_c   1.000
_cell.angle_alpha   90.00
_cell.angle_beta   90.00
_cell.angle_gamma   90.00
#
_symmetry.space_group_name_H-M   'P 1'
#
loop_
_entity.id
_entity.type
_entity.pdbx_description
1 polymer ?
#
loop_
_entity_poly.entity_id
_entity_poly.type
_entity_poly.pdbx_seq_one_letter_code
_entity_poly.pdbx_strand_id
1 'polypeptide(L)'
;MTKALWLAACLASLLVGPTQAAPDAAWQDDAGSVSVPEGVRVPGWKDLSATQQADLARFEQHWDRMPASRRVAILERHARWQRESPRTRETIREGERNFKRMTPRQREMMRRSIAAVRNLPPAEQRRLRHRWQSMTPQERSLWLERGGPGIAPPPR
;
A
#
# COMPACT_ATOMS: atom_id res chain seq x y z
N MET A 1 14.61 10.49 6.55
CA MET A 1 13.30 10.93 7.08
C MET A 1 12.23 9.97 6.58
N THR A 2 11.90 9.00 7.42
CA THR A 2 10.90 7.95 7.20
C THR A 2 9.48 8.51 7.40
N LYS A 3 8.52 7.93 6.64
CA LYS A 3 7.04 8.11 6.64
C LYS A 3 6.50 8.61 5.29
N ALA A 4 6.66 7.77 4.27
CA ALA A 4 5.80 7.80 3.09
C ALA A 4 4.88 6.56 3.10
N LEU A 5 4.08 6.41 4.16
CA LEU A 5 2.85 5.61 4.09
C LEU A 5 1.77 6.50 3.50
N TRP A 6 1.93 6.82 2.21
CA TRP A 6 0.77 7.19 1.39
C TRP A 6 0.01 5.90 1.14
N LEU A 7 -1.31 5.98 1.22
CA LEU A 7 -2.31 4.94 0.97
C LEU A 7 -2.09 4.28 -0.41
N ALA A 8 -1.09 3.41 -0.50
CA ALA A 8 -0.78 2.55 -1.62
C ALA A 8 -0.98 1.10 -1.17
N ALA A 9 -2.13 0.83 -0.58
CA ALA A 9 -2.67 -0.51 -0.52
C ALA A 9 -4.06 -0.45 -1.16
N CYS A 10 -4.30 -1.35 -2.10
CA CYS A 10 -5.57 -1.61 -2.78
C CYS A 10 -5.85 -0.79 -4.04
N LEU A 11 -4.94 -0.76 -5.01
CA LEU A 11 -5.34 -0.26 -6.33
C LEU A 11 -4.58 -0.85 -7.53
N ALA A 12 -4.75 -2.14 -7.79
CA ALA A 12 -4.80 -2.64 -9.16
C ALA A 12 -5.34 -4.07 -9.16
N SER A 13 -6.44 -4.31 -9.89
CA SER A 13 -6.66 -5.51 -10.70
C SER A 13 -8.08 -5.47 -11.24
N LEU A 14 -8.22 -5.13 -12.51
CA LEU A 14 -9.35 -5.57 -13.33
C LEU A 14 -8.93 -5.49 -14.80
N LEU A 15 -9.14 -6.61 -15.49
CA LEU A 15 -8.94 -6.94 -16.92
C LEU A 15 -7.64 -7.67 -17.25
N VAL A 16 -7.68 -9.01 -17.27
CA VAL A 16 -7.30 -9.89 -18.42
C VAL A 16 -8.03 -11.24 -18.26
N GLY A 17 -8.51 -11.81 -19.37
CA GLY A 17 -9.22 -13.09 -19.45
C GLY A 17 -8.36 -14.33 -19.17
N PRO A 18 -8.90 -15.56 -19.33
CA PRO A 18 -8.26 -16.77 -18.85
C PRO A 18 -7.09 -17.14 -19.77
N THR A 19 -5.87 -16.87 -19.32
CA THR A 19 -4.67 -17.54 -19.85
C THR A 19 -4.22 -18.52 -18.77
N GLN A 20 -4.01 -19.78 -19.12
CA GLN A 20 -3.51 -20.80 -18.19
C GLN A 20 -2.28 -20.28 -17.46
N ALA A 21 -2.44 -20.05 -16.15
CA ALA A 21 -1.41 -19.52 -15.28
C ALA A 21 -0.47 -20.65 -14.88
N ALA A 22 0.81 -20.55 -15.27
CA ALA A 22 1.89 -21.26 -14.59
C ALA A 22 1.84 -20.93 -13.07
N PRO A 23 2.22 -21.85 -12.16
CA PRO A 23 2.12 -21.63 -10.71
C PRO A 23 2.88 -20.40 -10.20
N ASP A 24 3.87 -19.90 -10.95
CA ASP A 24 4.60 -18.67 -10.64
C ASP A 24 3.78 -17.39 -10.85
N ALA A 25 2.70 -17.45 -11.65
CA ALA A 25 1.82 -16.30 -11.91
C ALA A 25 0.84 -16.00 -10.76
N ALA A 26 0.65 -16.92 -9.82
CA ALA A 26 -0.27 -16.74 -8.69
C ALA A 26 0.23 -15.72 -7.64
N TRP A 27 1.50 -15.29 -7.74
CA TRP A 27 2.13 -14.39 -6.76
C TRP A 27 2.47 -13.01 -7.34
N GLN A 28 1.82 -12.59 -8.43
CA GLN A 28 1.96 -11.25 -9.04
C GLN A 28 1.21 -10.14 -8.27
N ASP A 29 1.28 -10.16 -6.94
CA ASP A 29 1.01 -8.93 -6.20
C ASP A 29 2.27 -8.07 -6.23
N ASP A 30 2.08 -6.77 -6.37
CA ASP A 30 3.03 -5.63 -6.37
C ASP A 30 3.91 -5.53 -5.10
N ALA A 31 4.37 -6.66 -4.56
CA ALA A 31 5.43 -6.74 -3.57
C ALA A 31 6.73 -6.35 -4.28
N GLY A 32 6.91 -5.04 -4.45
CA GLY A 32 8.02 -4.41 -5.15
C GLY A 32 9.32 -5.14 -4.86
N SER A 33 10.01 -5.49 -5.94
CA SER A 33 11.30 -6.18 -6.04
C SER A 33 12.17 -6.09 -4.77
N VAL A 34 11.87 -6.91 -3.75
CA VAL A 34 12.80 -7.11 -2.64
C VAL A 34 13.77 -8.16 -3.14
N SER A 35 14.93 -7.71 -3.62
CA SER A 35 16.04 -8.61 -3.95
C SER A 35 16.55 -9.22 -2.66
N VAL A 36 16.41 -10.54 -2.52
CA VAL A 36 17.01 -11.29 -1.42
C VAL A 36 18.47 -11.52 -1.79
N PRO A 37 19.44 -11.01 -1.01
CA PRO A 37 20.85 -11.30 -1.26
C PRO A 37 21.12 -12.80 -1.26
N GLU A 38 22.01 -13.24 -2.14
CA GLU A 38 22.41 -14.63 -2.22
C GLU A 38 22.96 -15.13 -0.87
N GLY A 39 22.49 -16.28 -0.40
CA GLY A 39 22.84 -16.83 0.92
C GLY A 39 21.92 -16.43 2.09
N VAL A 40 20.97 -15.51 1.91
CA VAL A 40 19.96 -15.21 2.95
C VAL A 40 18.93 -16.34 3.01
N ARG A 41 18.95 -17.10 4.12
CA ARG A 41 17.91 -18.08 4.42
C ARG A 41 16.68 -17.38 5.02
N VAL A 42 15.55 -17.51 4.34
CA VAL A 42 14.26 -17.00 4.81
C VAL A 42 13.56 -18.09 5.61
N PRO A 43 13.07 -17.81 6.84
CA PRO A 43 12.48 -18.84 7.71
C PRO A 43 11.28 -19.53 7.04
N GLY A 44 11.17 -20.84 7.28
CA GLY A 44 9.97 -21.61 6.95
C GLY A 44 8.84 -21.28 7.92
N TRP A 45 7.61 -21.73 7.62
CA TRP A 45 6.44 -21.42 8.46
C TRP A 45 6.63 -21.87 9.92
N LYS A 46 7.22 -23.06 10.10
CA LYS A 46 7.50 -23.66 11.40
C LYS A 46 8.58 -22.93 12.20
N ASP A 47 9.44 -22.16 11.53
CA ASP A 47 10.52 -21.39 12.16
C ASP A 47 10.08 -19.99 12.60
N LEU A 48 8.85 -19.57 12.24
CA LEU A 48 8.27 -18.31 12.70
C LEU A 48 7.88 -18.39 14.18
N SER A 49 7.94 -17.26 14.88
CA SER A 49 7.44 -17.20 16.26
C SER A 49 5.94 -17.42 16.32
N ALA A 50 5.42 -17.88 17.48
CA ALA A 50 3.99 -18.09 17.67
C ALA A 50 3.15 -16.84 17.35
N THR A 51 3.64 -15.64 17.69
CA THR A 51 2.99 -14.36 17.34
C THR A 51 3.01 -14.12 15.83
N GLN A 52 4.12 -14.41 15.15
CA GLN A 52 4.19 -14.28 13.70
C GLN A 52 3.23 -15.25 13.00
N GLN A 53 3.16 -16.50 13.46
CA GLN A 53 2.23 -17.49 12.91
C GLN A 53 0.77 -17.04 13.09
N ALA A 54 0.41 -16.53 14.27
CA ALA A 54 -0.93 -16.01 14.54
C ALA A 54 -1.27 -14.80 13.64
N ASP A 55 -0.38 -13.81 13.55
CA ASP A 55 -0.60 -12.60 12.76
C ASP A 55 -0.58 -12.85 11.24
N LEU A 56 0.13 -13.88 10.80
CA LEU A 56 0.32 -14.24 9.39
C LEU A 56 -0.49 -15.48 8.99
N ALA A 57 -1.44 -15.93 9.82
CA ALA A 57 -2.19 -17.18 9.64
C ALA A 57 -2.80 -17.36 8.24
N ARG A 58 -3.22 -16.25 7.60
CA ARG A 58 -3.73 -16.28 6.21
C ARG A 58 -2.75 -16.84 5.18
N PHE A 59 -1.46 -16.89 5.50
CA PHE A 59 -0.40 -17.36 4.62
C PHE A 59 0.10 -18.77 4.95
N GLU A 60 -0.38 -19.38 6.05
CA GLU A 60 0.10 -20.67 6.56
C GLU A 60 0.22 -21.74 5.48
N GLN A 61 -0.86 -21.97 4.74
CA GLN A 61 -0.96 -23.06 3.77
C GLN A 61 0.03 -22.97 2.62
N HIS A 62 0.54 -21.77 2.32
CA HIS A 62 1.32 -21.51 1.12
C HIS A 62 2.63 -20.75 1.41
N TRP A 63 2.96 -20.50 2.68
CA TRP A 63 4.15 -19.75 3.09
C TRP A 63 5.42 -20.34 2.48
N ASP A 64 5.66 -21.63 2.68
CA ASP A 64 6.88 -22.30 2.23
C ASP A 64 6.96 -22.46 0.71
N ARG A 65 5.83 -22.32 0.01
CA ARG A 65 5.75 -22.33 -1.47
C ARG A 65 5.97 -20.94 -2.07
N MET A 66 5.95 -19.88 -1.27
CA MET A 66 6.20 -18.53 -1.76
C MET A 66 7.68 -18.35 -2.10
N PRO A 67 7.98 -17.55 -3.15
CA PRO A 67 9.33 -17.04 -3.39
C PRO A 67 9.92 -16.39 -2.13
N ALA A 68 11.22 -16.59 -1.91
CA ALA A 68 11.94 -16.04 -0.76
C ALA A 68 11.74 -14.51 -0.64
N SER A 69 11.78 -13.78 -1.76
CA SER A 69 11.53 -12.35 -1.83
C SER A 69 10.15 -11.94 -1.29
N ARG A 70 9.11 -12.70 -1.62
CA ARG A 70 7.75 -12.44 -1.15
C ARG A 70 7.63 -12.67 0.36
N ARG A 71 8.21 -13.76 0.88
CA ARG A 71 8.27 -14.01 2.33
C ARG A 71 9.00 -12.90 3.07
N VAL A 72 10.15 -12.45 2.58
CA VAL A 72 10.89 -11.31 3.16
C VAL A 72 10.03 -10.05 3.17
N ALA A 73 9.39 -9.70 2.05
CA ALA A 73 8.54 -8.52 1.97
C ALA A 73 7.37 -8.56 2.98
N ILE A 74 6.78 -9.74 3.20
CA ILE A 74 5.73 -9.92 4.22
C ILE A 74 6.28 -9.74 5.63
N LEU A 75 7.41 -10.38 5.95
CA LEU A 75 8.05 -10.26 7.27
C LEU A 75 8.47 -8.82 7.58
N GLU A 76 9.04 -8.11 6.60
CA GLU A 76 9.42 -6.70 6.76
C GLU A 76 8.20 -5.80 6.99
N ARG A 77 7.11 -6.04 6.26
CA ARG A 77 5.84 -5.32 6.44
C ARG A 77 5.26 -5.58 7.82
N HIS A 78 5.28 -6.83 8.29
CA HIS A 78 4.85 -7.21 9.63
C HIS A 78 5.70 -6.53 10.71
N ALA A 79 7.03 -6.61 10.61
CA ALA A 79 7.94 -5.97 11.56
C ALA A 79 7.80 -4.44 11.57
N ARG A 80 7.51 -3.81 10.42
CA ARG A 80 7.19 -2.39 10.36
C ARG A 80 5.88 -2.09 11.10
N TRP A 81 4.83 -2.85 10.81
CA TRP A 81 3.53 -2.70 11.47
C TRP A 81 3.63 -2.84 12.99
N GLN A 82 4.41 -3.82 13.47
CA GLN A 82 4.62 -4.02 14.90
C GLN A 82 5.32 -2.82 15.58
N ARG A 83 6.18 -2.10 14.87
CA ARG A 83 6.84 -0.88 15.36
C ARG A 83 6.00 0.39 15.26
N GLU A 84 4.88 0.37 14.53
CA GLU A 84 4.00 1.55 14.44
C GLU A 84 3.26 1.80 15.76
N SER A 85 3.15 3.07 16.14
CA SER A 85 2.42 3.47 17.35
C SER A 85 0.92 3.23 17.20
N PRO A 86 0.18 3.01 18.31
CA PRO A 86 -1.27 2.80 18.26
C PRO A 86 -2.03 3.92 17.50
N ARG A 87 -1.61 5.18 17.70
CA ARG A 87 -2.16 6.33 16.99
C ARG A 87 -1.95 6.24 15.48
N THR A 88 -0.75 5.85 15.04
CA THR A 88 -0.44 5.71 13.61
C THR A 88 -1.24 4.56 12.99
N ARG A 89 -1.37 3.44 13.70
CA ARG A 89 -2.22 2.32 13.26
C ARG A 89 -3.66 2.75 13.06
N GLU A 90 -4.21 3.57 13.96
CA GLU A 90 -5.57 4.09 13.80
C GLU A 90 -5.71 5.02 12.60
N THR A 91 -4.73 5.91 12.37
CA THR A 91 -4.70 6.75 11.16
C THR A 91 -4.69 5.90 9.88
N ILE A 92 -3.94 4.80 9.86
CA ILE A 92 -3.89 3.88 8.71
C ILE A 92 -5.26 3.20 8.50
N ARG A 93 -5.88 2.70 9.58
CA ARG A 93 -7.23 2.09 9.52
C ARG A 93 -8.27 3.08 9.05
N GLU A 94 -8.22 4.33 9.50
CA GLU A 94 -9.10 5.39 9.04
C GLU A 94 -8.90 5.68 7.56
N GLY A 95 -7.65 5.75 7.10
CA GLY A 95 -7.31 5.88 5.69
C GLY A 95 -7.88 4.74 4.84
N GLU A 96 -7.81 3.50 5.34
CA GLU A 96 -8.41 2.32 4.68
C GLU A 96 -9.94 2.43 4.59
N ARG A 97 -10.61 2.83 5.69
CA ARG A 97 -12.07 3.05 5.70
C ARG A 97 -12.47 4.12 4.69
N ASN A 98 -11.74 5.23 4.63
CA ASN A 98 -11.98 6.31 3.67
C ASN A 98 -11.77 5.84 2.23
N PHE A 99 -10.71 5.07 1.99
CA PHE A 99 -10.40 4.53 0.67
C PHE A 99 -11.48 3.55 0.18
N LYS A 100 -12.00 2.67 1.06
CA LYS A 100 -13.10 1.75 0.73
C LYS A 100 -14.37 2.50 0.30
N ARG A 101 -14.63 3.68 0.86
CA ARG A 101 -15.78 4.54 0.51
C ARG A 101 -15.61 5.30 -0.81
N MET A 102 -14.40 5.39 -1.37
CA MET A 102 -14.18 6.07 -2.65
C MET A 102 -14.80 5.31 -3.82
N THR A 103 -15.37 6.05 -4.77
CA THR A 103 -15.82 5.51 -6.06
C THR A 103 -14.62 5.07 -6.93
N PRO A 104 -14.81 4.19 -7.94
CA PRO A 104 -13.74 3.82 -8.86
C PRO A 104 -13.06 5.02 -9.54
N ARG A 105 -13.84 6.05 -9.90
CA ARG A 105 -13.33 7.30 -10.47
C ARG A 105 -12.46 8.06 -9.48
N GLN A 106 -12.90 8.23 -8.23
CA GLN A 106 -12.12 8.92 -7.20
C GLN A 106 -10.80 8.19 -6.90
N ARG A 107 -10.83 6.85 -6.87
CA ARG A 107 -9.64 6.01 -6.73
C ARG A 107 -8.65 6.22 -7.87
N GLU A 108 -9.15 6.29 -9.10
CA GLU A 108 -8.31 6.58 -10.27
C GLU A 108 -7.70 7.97 -10.21
N MET A 109 -8.48 8.99 -9.86
CA MET A 109 -7.95 10.36 -9.68
C MET A 109 -6.93 10.43 -8.55
N MET A 110 -7.11 9.67 -7.47
CA MET A 110 -6.11 9.56 -6.40
C MET A 110 -4.78 9.03 -6.94
N ARG A 111 -4.78 7.95 -7.73
CA ARG A 111 -3.52 7.43 -8.32
C ARG A 111 -2.82 8.47 -9.19
N ARG A 112 -3.57 9.12 -10.09
CA ARG A 112 -3.03 10.14 -11.00
C ARG A 112 -2.47 11.33 -10.22
N SER A 113 -3.20 11.77 -9.22
CA SER A 113 -2.76 12.83 -8.30
C SER A 113 -1.46 12.47 -7.60
N ILE A 114 -1.34 11.25 -7.05
CA ILE A 114 -0.10 10.79 -6.41
C ILE A 114 1.07 10.80 -7.42
N ALA A 115 0.85 10.31 -8.65
CA ALA A 115 1.86 10.34 -9.70
C ALA A 115 2.29 11.78 -10.04
N ALA A 116 1.33 12.70 -10.18
CA ALA A 116 1.60 14.11 -10.44
C ALA A 116 2.39 14.76 -9.30
N VAL A 117 1.96 14.57 -8.05
CA VAL A 117 2.62 15.14 -6.86
C VAL A 117 4.05 14.63 -6.71
N ARG A 118 4.33 13.36 -7.03
CA ARG A 118 5.70 12.81 -6.95
C ARG A 118 6.70 13.55 -7.83
N ASN A 119 6.23 14.17 -8.93
CA ASN A 119 7.06 14.94 -9.85
C ASN A 119 7.26 16.41 -9.43
N LEU A 120 6.59 16.87 -8.35
CA LEU A 120 6.70 18.25 -7.87
C LEU A 120 7.89 18.43 -6.92
N PRO A 121 8.43 19.67 -6.78
CA PRO A 121 9.46 19.97 -5.80
C PRO A 121 9.03 19.62 -4.36
N PRO A 122 9.96 19.20 -3.47
CA PRO A 122 9.61 18.73 -2.13
C PRO A 122 8.78 19.71 -1.28
N ALA A 123 9.01 21.02 -1.45
CA ALA A 123 8.25 22.06 -0.77
C ALA A 123 6.78 22.07 -1.21
N GLU A 124 6.53 21.93 -2.50
CA GLU A 124 5.18 21.87 -3.06
C GLU A 124 4.47 20.58 -2.67
N GLN A 125 5.18 19.45 -2.68
CA GLN A 125 4.63 18.21 -2.15
C GLN A 125 4.18 18.39 -0.70
N ARG A 126 5.02 18.95 0.18
CA ARG A 126 4.65 19.22 1.58
C ARG A 126 3.40 20.10 1.67
N ARG A 127 3.33 21.18 0.89
CA ARG A 127 2.18 22.08 0.85
C ARG A 127 0.88 21.33 0.52
N LEU A 128 0.90 20.53 -0.54
CA LEU A 128 -0.27 19.74 -0.96
C LEU A 128 -0.64 18.67 0.07
N ARG A 129 0.35 18.04 0.71
CA ARG A 129 0.11 17.09 1.81
C ARG A 129 -0.59 17.74 2.99
N HIS A 130 -0.12 18.91 3.43
CA HIS A 130 -0.75 19.65 4.52
C HIS A 130 -2.17 20.07 4.16
N ARG A 131 -2.40 20.58 2.95
CA ARG A 131 -3.74 20.94 2.46
C ARG A 131 -4.68 19.74 2.43
N TRP A 132 -4.21 18.58 2.00
CA TRP A 132 -5.00 17.35 2.02
C TRP A 132 -5.34 16.91 3.44
N GLN A 133 -4.38 16.99 4.37
CA GLN A 133 -4.57 16.59 5.77
C GLN A 133 -5.57 17.50 6.49
N SER A 134 -5.62 18.79 6.17
CA SER A 134 -6.56 19.73 6.77
C SER A 134 -8.00 19.63 6.25
N MET A 135 -8.23 18.85 5.18
CA MET A 135 -9.56 18.70 4.58
C MET A 135 -10.38 17.59 5.24
N THR A 136 -11.69 17.81 5.29
CA THR A 136 -12.72 16.82 5.56
C THR A 136 -12.78 15.75 4.46
N PRO A 137 -13.39 14.58 4.71
CA PRO A 137 -13.60 13.57 3.68
C PRO A 137 -14.39 14.06 2.45
N GLN A 138 -15.33 14.99 2.66
CA GLN A 138 -16.15 15.58 1.60
C GLN A 138 -15.32 16.50 0.70
N GLU A 139 -14.53 17.41 1.27
CA GLU A 139 -13.63 18.28 0.51
C GLU A 139 -12.57 17.49 -0.28
N ARG A 140 -12.03 16.41 0.32
CA ARG A 140 -11.12 15.50 -0.39
C ARG A 140 -11.80 14.85 -1.58
N SER A 141 -13.06 14.44 -1.42
CA SER A 141 -13.85 13.83 -2.50
C SER A 141 -14.08 14.84 -3.64
N LEU A 142 -14.46 16.07 -3.31
CA LEU A 142 -14.63 17.17 -4.28
C LEU A 142 -13.31 17.49 -5.01
N TRP A 143 -12.18 17.51 -4.30
CA TRP A 143 -10.89 17.75 -4.93
C TRP A 143 -10.54 16.62 -5.91
N LEU A 144 -10.75 15.35 -5.53
CA LEU A 144 -10.54 14.20 -6.40
C LEU A 144 -11.45 14.22 -7.63
N GLU A 145 -12.70 14.65 -7.51
CA GLU A 145 -13.61 14.79 -8.64
C GLU A 145 -13.13 15.80 -9.69
N ARG A 146 -12.43 16.84 -9.23
CA ARG A 146 -11.78 17.84 -10.09
C ARG A 146 -10.43 17.40 -10.65
N GLY A 147 -9.87 16.28 -10.17
CA GLY A 147 -8.58 15.71 -10.62
C GLY A 147 -7.57 15.46 -9.50
N GLY A 148 -7.77 16.07 -8.32
CA GLY A 148 -6.94 15.87 -7.13
C GLY A 148 -5.66 16.72 -7.07
N PRO A 149 -4.90 16.62 -5.97
CA PRO A 149 -3.64 17.33 -5.77
C PRO A 149 -2.66 17.17 -6.95
N GLY A 150 -1.95 18.24 -7.32
CA GLY A 150 -0.97 18.22 -8.41
C GLY A 150 -1.57 18.19 -9.82
N ILE A 151 -2.89 18.04 -9.96
CA ILE A 151 -3.61 18.10 -11.24
C ILE A 151 -4.58 19.28 -11.25
N ALA A 152 -5.35 19.45 -10.17
CA ALA A 152 -6.32 20.52 -10.01
C ALA A 152 -6.02 21.37 -8.77
N PRO A 153 -6.38 22.68 -8.78
CA PRO A 153 -6.31 23.49 -7.58
C PRO A 153 -7.25 22.95 -6.50
N PRO A 154 -6.92 23.14 -5.21
CA PRO A 154 -7.79 22.72 -4.12
C PRO A 154 -9.14 23.46 -4.20
N PRO A 155 -10.24 22.81 -3.78
CA PRO A 155 -11.53 23.50 -3.63
C PRO A 155 -11.39 24.67 -2.64
N ARG A 156 -12.17 25.73 -2.91
CA ARG A 156 -12.27 26.93 -2.08
C ARG A 156 -13.04 26.61 -0.80
#